data_AF-W6VBC5-F1
#
_entry.id   AF-W6VBC5-F1
#
_cell.length_a   1.000
_cell.length_b   1.000
_cell.length_c   1.000
_cell.angle_alpha   90.00
_cell.angle_beta   90.00
_cell.angle_gamma   90.00
#
_symmetry.space_group_name_H-M   'P 1'
#
loop_
_entity.id
_entity.type
_entity.pdbx_description
1 polymer ?
#
loop_
_entity_poly.entity_id
_entity_poly.type
_entity_poly.pdbx_seq_one_letter_code
_entity_poly.pdbx_strand_id
1 'polypeptide(L)'
;MVSVDIQEAERQTSEMRKTVQSLRSQLVNERRNLEYTKSLLVDSEATVERLSAQATILKAEIRRHERNAERERHLGDHNTNSDDTSNSLDAAPAGETRTEYLKNVLLRFLCADPSLGGGGASGASERNALVPVLATLLALSPTERAALQQVAETGLLRASTVTAEDGASGEEGSSWSSFLPSWLGG
;
A
#
# COMPACT_ATOMS: atom_id res chain seq x y z
N MET A 1 -24.38 -10.17 -91.26
CA MET A 1 -23.66 -9.15 -90.49
C MET A 1 -24.33 -8.92 -89.14
N VAL A 2 -25.56 -8.38 -89.10
CA VAL A 2 -26.31 -8.11 -87.85
C VAL A 2 -26.36 -9.27 -86.84
N SER A 3 -26.53 -10.52 -87.29
CA SER A 3 -26.59 -11.68 -86.38
C SER A 3 -25.26 -12.02 -85.70
N VAL A 4 -24.12 -11.66 -86.30
CA VAL A 4 -22.79 -11.90 -85.73
C VAL A 4 -22.49 -10.85 -84.66
N ASP A 5 -22.84 -9.60 -84.92
CA ASP A 5 -22.67 -8.49 -83.97
C ASP A 5 -23.49 -8.71 -82.69
N ILE A 6 -24.71 -9.26 -82.82
CA ILE A 6 -25.56 -9.63 -81.68
C ILE A 6 -24.90 -10.74 -80.85
N GLN A 7 -24.32 -11.76 -81.50
CA GLN A 7 -23.68 -12.88 -80.82
C GLN A 7 -22.39 -12.45 -80.09
N GLU A 8 -21.62 -11.53 -80.67
CA GLU A 8 -20.45 -10.94 -80.00
C GLU A 8 -20.83 -10.08 -78.79
N ALA A 9 -21.90 -9.27 -78.91
CA ALA A 9 -22.41 -8.49 -77.79
C ALA A 9 -22.89 -9.39 -76.64
N GLU A 10 -23.62 -10.48 -76.92
CA GLU A 10 -24.02 -11.45 -75.91
C GLU A 10 -22.83 -12.10 -75.21
N ARG A 11 -21.79 -12.46 -75.97
CA ARG A 11 -20.54 -13.00 -75.43
C ARG A 11 -19.85 -11.99 -74.49
N GLN A 12 -19.75 -10.73 -74.90
CA GLN A 12 -19.18 -9.67 -74.04
C GLN A 12 -20.00 -9.45 -72.77
N THR A 13 -21.34 -9.45 -72.85
CA THR A 13 -22.17 -9.32 -71.64
C THR A 13 -22.02 -10.50 -70.69
N SER A 14 -21.83 -11.71 -71.22
CA SER A 14 -21.57 -12.92 -70.42
C SER A 14 -20.23 -12.84 -69.69
N GLU A 15 -19.17 -12.41 -70.40
CA GLU A 15 -17.85 -12.20 -69.80
C GLU A 15 -17.90 -11.11 -68.72
N MET A 16 -18.57 -9.99 -69.00
CA MET A 16 -18.74 -8.91 -68.02
C MET A 16 -19.55 -9.34 -66.79
N ARG A 17 -20.57 -10.19 -66.94
CA ARG A 17 -21.28 -10.76 -65.79
C ARG A 17 -20.37 -11.65 -64.93
N LYS A 18 -19.51 -12.46 -65.56
CA LYS A 18 -18.54 -13.30 -64.85
C LYS A 18 -17.51 -12.47 -64.08
N THR A 19 -16.99 -11.40 -64.69
CA THR A 19 -16.04 -10.51 -64.00
C THR A 19 -16.69 -9.79 -62.83
N VAL A 20 -17.92 -9.27 -62.99
CA VAL A 20 -18.69 -8.66 -61.90
C VAL A 20 -18.96 -9.66 -60.77
N GLN A 21 -19.29 -10.90 -61.09
CA GLN A 21 -19.49 -11.94 -60.08
C GLN A 21 -18.19 -12.30 -59.33
N SER A 22 -17.06 -12.35 -60.04
CA SER A 22 -15.73 -12.55 -59.45
C SER A 22 -15.34 -11.39 -58.53
N LEU A 23 -15.52 -10.16 -58.96
CA LEU A 23 -15.25 -8.97 -58.14
C LEU A 23 -16.14 -8.93 -56.90
N ARG A 24 -17.41 -9.34 -57.02
CA ARG A 24 -18.32 -9.46 -55.87
C ARG A 24 -17.84 -10.51 -54.86
N SER A 25 -17.40 -11.68 -55.32
CA SER A 25 -16.88 -12.71 -54.41
C SER A 25 -15.60 -12.27 -53.72
N GLN A 26 -14.69 -11.60 -54.45
CA GLN A 26 -13.49 -10.99 -53.89
C GLN A 26 -13.83 -9.93 -52.84
N LEU A 27 -14.75 -9.01 -53.13
CA LEU A 27 -15.16 -7.97 -52.19
C LEU A 27 -15.78 -8.55 -50.91
N VAL A 28 -16.57 -9.61 -51.02
CA VAL A 28 -17.11 -10.31 -49.86
C VAL A 28 -16.00 -10.99 -49.04
N ASN A 29 -14.99 -11.57 -49.69
CA ASN A 29 -13.84 -12.15 -49.00
C ASN A 29 -13.00 -11.09 -48.29
N GLU A 30 -12.70 -9.98 -48.96
CA GLU A 30 -11.96 -8.87 -48.35
C GLU A 30 -12.72 -8.26 -47.17
N ARG A 31 -14.04 -8.14 -47.27
CA ARG A 31 -14.86 -7.68 -46.15
C ARG A 31 -14.73 -8.60 -44.93
N ARG A 32 -14.74 -9.93 -45.12
CA ARG A 32 -14.54 -10.89 -44.02
C ARG A 32 -13.14 -10.80 -43.43
N ASN A 33 -12.11 -10.63 -44.28
CA ASN A 33 -10.74 -10.44 -43.82
C ASN A 33 -10.62 -9.16 -42.97
N LEU A 34 -11.25 -8.06 -43.39
CA LEU A 34 -11.30 -6.81 -42.63
C LEU A 34 -12.06 -6.95 -41.31
N GLU A 35 -13.19 -7.65 -41.30
CA GLU A 35 -13.94 -7.91 -40.07
C GLU A 35 -13.10 -8.75 -39.08
N TYR A 36 -12.37 -9.75 -39.58
CA TYR A 36 -11.46 -10.56 -38.78
C TYR A 36 -10.29 -9.76 -38.20
N THR A 37 -9.59 -8.97 -39.02
CA THR A 37 -8.47 -8.14 -38.53
C THR A 37 -8.93 -7.07 -37.55
N LYS A 38 -10.13 -6.51 -37.75
CA LYS A 38 -10.74 -5.60 -36.78
C LYS A 38 -10.99 -6.28 -35.44
N SER A 39 -11.52 -7.50 -35.44
CA SER A 39 -11.75 -8.26 -34.20
C SER A 39 -10.43 -8.50 -33.45
N LEU A 40 -9.40 -8.96 -34.17
CA LEU A 40 -8.07 -9.16 -33.58
C LEU A 40 -7.48 -7.87 -33.02
N LEU A 41 -7.67 -6.75 -33.72
CA LEU A 41 -7.17 -5.45 -33.28
C LEU A 41 -7.85 -5.01 -31.99
N VAL A 42 -9.17 -5.15 -31.89
CA VAL A 42 -9.93 -4.89 -30.65
C VAL A 42 -9.44 -5.77 -29.50
N ASP A 43 -9.23 -7.06 -29.74
CA ASP A 43 -8.72 -7.98 -28.71
C ASP A 43 -7.31 -7.55 -28.25
N SER A 44 -6.44 -7.17 -29.19
CA SER A 44 -5.10 -6.66 -28.88
C SER A 44 -5.14 -5.34 -28.10
N GLU A 45 -6.02 -4.41 -28.47
CA GLU A 45 -6.22 -3.14 -27.77
C GLU A 45 -6.64 -3.39 -26.31
N ALA A 46 -7.58 -4.31 -26.09
CA ALA A 46 -8.02 -4.70 -24.76
C ALA A 46 -6.91 -5.38 -23.93
N THR A 47 -5.98 -6.11 -24.55
CA THR A 47 -4.80 -6.63 -23.84
C THR A 47 -3.82 -5.53 -23.47
N VAL A 48 -3.57 -4.58 -24.37
CA VAL A 48 -2.67 -3.44 -24.15
C VAL A 48 -3.21 -2.55 -23.02
N GLU A 49 -4.52 -2.29 -23.00
CA GLU A 49 -5.16 -1.52 -21.93
C GLU A 49 -4.93 -2.18 -20.56
N ARG A 50 -5.17 -3.50 -20.45
CA ARG A 50 -4.94 -4.27 -19.21
C ARG A 50 -3.48 -4.23 -18.76
N LEU A 51 -2.54 -4.44 -19.69
CA LEU A 51 -1.11 -4.37 -19.38
C LEU A 51 -0.69 -2.96 -18.94
N SER A 52 -1.26 -1.92 -19.55
CA SER A 52 -0.99 -0.53 -19.16
C SER A 52 -1.47 -0.24 -17.74
N ALA A 53 -2.66 -0.73 -17.36
CA ALA A 53 -3.20 -0.60 -16.01
C ALA A 53 -2.36 -1.37 -14.99
N GLN A 54 -1.88 -2.57 -15.32
CA GLN A 54 -0.95 -3.30 -14.45
C GLN A 54 0.37 -2.54 -14.26
N ALA A 55 0.91 -1.93 -15.33
CA ALA A 55 2.13 -1.16 -15.26
C ALA A 55 1.98 0.10 -14.38
N THR A 56 0.82 0.77 -14.39
CA THR A 56 0.58 1.91 -13.50
C THR A 56 0.49 1.48 -12.04
N ILE A 57 -0.19 0.37 -11.75
CA ILE A 57 -0.28 -0.21 -10.39
C ILE A 57 1.11 -0.59 -9.88
N LEU A 58 1.90 -1.34 -10.66
CA LEU A 58 3.24 -1.76 -10.26
C LEU A 58 4.17 -0.55 -10.02
N LYS A 59 4.10 0.47 -10.88
CA LYS A 59 4.85 1.72 -10.65
C LYS A 59 4.42 2.43 -9.36
N ALA A 60 3.13 2.39 -9.02
CA ALA A 60 2.64 2.97 -7.76
C ALA A 60 3.14 2.17 -6.54
N GLU A 61 3.13 0.84 -6.64
CA GLU A 61 3.57 -0.05 -5.55
C GLU A 61 5.09 0.06 -5.32
N ILE A 62 5.91 0.13 -6.38
CA ILE A 62 7.35 0.38 -6.26
C ILE A 62 7.61 1.69 -5.54
N ARG A 63 6.97 2.80 -5.95
CA ARG A 63 7.14 4.09 -5.29
C ARG A 63 6.71 4.06 -3.82
N ARG A 64 5.69 3.28 -3.49
CA ARG A 64 5.25 3.09 -2.10
C ARG A 64 6.30 2.32 -1.31
N HIS A 65 6.81 1.22 -1.86
CA HIS A 65 7.88 0.44 -1.24
C HIS A 65 9.16 1.26 -1.05
N GLU A 66 9.57 2.04 -2.05
CA GLU A 66 10.73 2.94 -1.94
C GLU A 66 10.55 3.95 -0.80
N ARG A 67 9.38 4.60 -0.70
CA ARG A 67 9.10 5.51 0.42
C ARG A 67 9.10 4.80 1.77
N ASN A 68 8.61 3.57 1.85
CA ASN A 68 8.63 2.80 3.09
C ASN A 68 10.06 2.38 3.47
N ALA A 69 10.86 1.93 2.50
CA ALA A 69 12.26 1.60 2.68
C ALA A 69 13.08 2.84 3.10
N GLU A 70 12.78 4.02 2.54
CA GLU A 70 13.43 5.28 2.93
C GLU A 70 13.10 5.66 4.37
N ARG A 71 11.85 5.47 4.81
CA ARG A 71 11.48 5.65 6.22
C ARG A 71 12.26 4.69 7.12
N GLU A 72 12.36 3.42 6.72
CA GLU A 72 13.14 2.43 7.48
C GLU A 72 14.63 2.78 7.54
N ARG A 73 15.22 3.27 6.43
CA ARG A 73 16.61 3.76 6.40
C ARG A 73 16.83 4.94 7.34
N HIS A 74 15.99 5.97 7.26
CA HIS A 74 16.10 7.14 8.14
C HIS A 74 15.94 6.79 9.63
N LEU A 75 15.15 5.77 9.95
CA LEU A 75 14.97 5.30 11.33
C LEU A 75 16.09 4.36 11.77
N GLY A 76 16.70 3.62 10.85
CA GLY A 76 17.88 2.78 11.11
C GLY A 76 19.14 3.61 11.35
N ASP A 77 19.34 4.68 10.58
CA ASP A 77 20.52 5.57 10.68
C ASP A 77 20.53 6.40 11.98
N HIS A 78 19.36 6.69 12.55
CA HIS A 78 19.29 7.34 13.85
C HIS A 78 19.75 6.44 15.01
N ASN A 79 19.75 5.11 14.83
CA ASN A 79 20.17 4.14 15.85
C ASN A 79 21.69 3.85 15.82
N THR A 80 22.43 4.34 14.82
CA THR A 80 23.87 4.05 14.64
C THR A 80 24.80 5.21 15.04
N ASN A 81 24.26 6.34 15.52
CA ASN A 81 25.07 7.46 16.02
C ASN A 81 25.39 7.38 17.53
N SER A 82 25.08 6.27 18.21
CA SER A 82 25.69 5.95 19.51
C SER A 82 26.93 5.09 19.27
N ASP A 83 28.08 5.75 19.29
CA ASP A 83 29.41 5.15 19.30
C ASP A 83 29.52 4.15 20.46
N ASP A 84 29.48 2.85 20.15
CA ASP A 84 30.15 1.85 20.96
C ASP A 84 30.55 0.66 20.08
N THR A 85 31.79 0.72 19.62
CA THR A 85 32.44 -0.31 18.83
C THR A 85 32.86 -1.46 19.76
N SER A 86 32.03 -2.50 19.88
CA SER A 86 32.53 -3.83 20.24
C SER A 86 31.62 -4.95 19.74
N ASN A 87 32.05 -5.55 18.63
CA ASN A 87 32.01 -6.99 18.35
C ASN A 87 30.68 -7.74 18.64
N SER A 88 29.87 -7.97 17.61
CA SER A 88 28.84 -9.01 17.62
C SER A 88 28.61 -9.55 16.21
N LEU A 89 29.18 -10.73 15.95
CA LEU A 89 28.75 -11.62 14.87
C LEU A 89 27.36 -12.15 15.24
N ASP A 90 26.31 -11.45 14.83
CA ASP A 90 24.98 -12.06 14.62
C ASP A 90 24.17 -11.14 13.72
N ALA A 91 24.35 -11.32 12.41
CA ALA A 91 23.47 -10.74 11.41
C ALA A 91 22.14 -11.52 11.43
N ALA A 92 21.25 -11.14 12.34
CA ALA A 92 19.88 -11.65 12.39
C ALA A 92 19.07 -11.15 11.17
N PRO A 93 18.16 -11.97 10.63
CA PRO A 93 17.56 -11.76 9.32
C PRO A 93 16.51 -10.64 9.34
N ALA A 94 16.39 -9.97 8.20
CA ALA A 94 15.31 -9.05 7.89
C ALA A 94 13.93 -9.64 8.22
N GLY A 95 13.23 -9.09 9.22
CA GLY A 95 11.89 -9.56 9.58
C GLY A 95 11.31 -9.01 10.88
N GLU A 96 12.13 -8.65 11.86
CA GLU A 96 11.64 -8.05 13.12
C GLU A 96 11.44 -6.55 12.93
N THR A 97 10.34 -6.22 12.25
CA THR A 97 9.93 -4.85 11.93
C THR A 97 9.95 -3.95 13.17
N ARG A 98 10.27 -2.66 13.01
CA ARG A 98 10.19 -1.63 14.07
C ARG A 98 8.92 -1.72 14.92
N THR A 99 7.82 -2.20 14.33
CA THR A 99 6.54 -2.47 15.00
C THR A 99 6.59 -3.63 16.00
N GLU A 100 7.32 -4.71 15.72
CA GLU A 100 7.54 -5.80 16.67
C GLU A 100 8.47 -5.37 17.81
N TYR A 101 9.53 -4.63 17.49
CA TYR A 101 10.38 -4.02 18.51
C TYR A 101 9.59 -3.05 19.40
N LEU A 102 8.83 -2.13 18.80
CA LEU A 102 7.96 -1.20 19.53
C LEU A 102 6.93 -1.94 20.39
N LYS A 103 6.30 -3.00 19.86
CA LYS A 103 5.39 -3.86 20.61
C LYS A 103 6.08 -4.48 21.82
N ASN A 104 7.29 -5.03 21.66
CA ASN A 104 8.04 -5.63 22.74
C ASN A 104 8.46 -4.59 23.79
N VAL A 105 8.89 -3.41 23.37
CA VAL A 105 9.23 -2.28 24.26
C VAL A 105 8.00 -1.80 25.02
N LEU A 106 6.85 -1.65 24.36
CA LEU A 106 5.58 -1.26 25.01
C LEU A 106 5.10 -2.32 26.00
N LEU A 107 5.13 -3.60 25.63
CA LEU A 107 4.78 -4.70 26.53
C LEU A 107 5.71 -4.71 27.74
N ARG A 108 7.01 -4.50 27.55
CA ARG A 108 7.98 -4.44 28.65
C ARG A 108 7.76 -3.22 29.54
N PHE A 109 7.38 -2.07 28.99
CA PHE A 109 7.06 -0.87 29.76
C PHE A 109 5.77 -1.03 30.59
N LEU A 110 4.72 -1.58 29.99
CA LEU A 110 3.40 -1.74 30.61
C LEU A 110 3.34 -2.93 31.58
N CYS A 111 3.93 -4.05 31.19
CA CYS A 111 3.93 -5.31 31.95
C CYS A 111 5.21 -5.50 32.77
N ALA A 112 6.05 -4.46 32.94
CA ALA A 112 7.14 -4.50 33.91
C ALA A 112 6.52 -4.82 35.28
N ASP A 113 6.59 -6.09 35.65
CA ASP A 113 5.78 -6.70 36.69
C ASP A 113 6.43 -6.38 38.05
N PRO A 114 5.77 -5.62 38.94
CA PRO A 114 6.31 -5.34 40.26
C PRO A 114 6.31 -6.59 41.17
N SER A 115 5.69 -7.69 40.75
CA SER A 115 5.38 -8.84 41.61
C SER A 115 6.21 -10.11 41.32
N LEU A 116 6.87 -10.21 40.17
CA LEU A 116 7.59 -11.43 39.73
C LEU A 116 9.09 -11.18 39.52
N GLY A 117 9.79 -10.70 40.56
CA GLY A 117 11.26 -10.66 40.55
C GLY A 117 11.86 -9.50 41.33
N GLY A 118 11.97 -9.66 42.66
CA GLY A 118 13.01 -9.02 43.47
C GLY A 118 13.06 -7.48 43.52
N GLY A 119 12.38 -6.91 44.52
CA GLY A 119 12.73 -5.61 45.08
C GLY A 119 12.15 -4.38 44.36
N GLY A 120 11.29 -3.64 45.06
CA GLY A 120 10.52 -2.47 44.60
C GLY A 120 11.31 -1.20 44.22
N ALA A 121 12.45 -1.36 43.55
CA ALA A 121 13.23 -0.26 42.95
C ALA A 121 13.61 -0.55 41.49
N SER A 122 13.67 -1.82 41.07
CA SER A 122 14.17 -2.20 39.73
C SER A 122 13.16 -1.92 38.61
N GLY A 123 11.86 -2.07 38.86
CA GLY A 123 10.84 -1.84 37.83
C GLY A 123 10.70 -0.37 37.39
N ALA A 124 10.88 0.59 38.31
CA ALA A 124 10.91 2.01 37.96
C ALA A 124 12.19 2.36 37.18
N SER A 125 13.33 1.79 37.56
CA SER A 125 14.62 1.94 36.85
C SER A 125 14.53 1.43 35.40
N GLU A 126 13.92 0.25 35.21
CA GLU A 126 13.72 -0.33 33.88
C GLU A 126 12.75 0.51 33.04
N ARG A 127 11.60 0.93 33.58
CA ARG A 127 10.68 1.83 32.87
C ARG A 127 11.35 3.16 32.50
N ASN A 128 12.14 3.73 33.39
CA ASN A 128 12.93 4.94 33.13
C ASN A 128 13.93 4.75 31.99
N ALA A 129 14.56 3.58 31.87
CA ALA A 129 15.46 3.26 30.76
C ALA A 129 14.73 3.11 29.42
N LEU A 130 13.44 2.75 29.42
CA LEU A 130 12.62 2.61 28.22
C LEU A 130 11.99 3.93 27.73
N VAL A 131 11.90 4.97 28.58
CA VAL A 131 11.32 6.29 28.21
C VAL A 131 12.03 6.93 27.01
N PRO A 132 13.38 6.99 26.93
CA PRO A 132 14.07 7.55 25.77
C PRO A 132 13.84 6.75 24.49
N VAL A 133 13.77 5.42 24.60
CA VAL A 133 13.51 4.52 23.47
C VAL A 133 12.10 4.73 22.93
N LEU A 134 11.09 4.82 23.80
CA LEU A 134 9.72 5.14 23.38
C LEU A 134 9.62 6.55 22.80
N ALA A 135 10.37 7.52 23.34
CA ALA A 135 10.41 8.87 22.81
C ALA A 135 10.96 8.93 21.38
N THR A 136 12.01 8.17 21.06
CA THR A 136 12.56 8.10 19.69
C THR A 136 11.68 7.27 18.77
N LEU A 137 11.19 6.11 19.22
CA LEU A 137 10.35 5.23 18.41
C LEU A 137 8.99 5.83 18.08
N LEU A 138 8.42 6.68 18.94
CA LEU A 138 7.12 7.32 18.71
C LEU A 138 7.24 8.79 18.32
N ALA A 139 8.45 9.35 18.24
CA ALA A 139 8.71 10.77 18.00
C ALA A 139 7.92 11.67 18.98
N LEU A 140 7.96 11.34 20.27
CA LEU A 140 7.22 12.07 21.32
C LEU A 140 7.75 13.50 21.46
N SER A 141 6.83 14.44 21.64
CA SER A 141 7.14 15.82 22.03
C SER A 141 7.72 15.88 23.46
N PRO A 142 8.43 16.96 23.84
CA PRO A 142 9.00 17.09 25.19
C PRO A 142 7.97 16.98 26.31
N THR A 143 6.73 17.43 26.07
CA THR A 143 5.61 17.35 27.01
C THR A 143 5.11 15.91 27.17
N GLU A 144 4.92 15.18 26.06
CA GLU A 144 4.53 13.77 26.07
C GLU A 144 5.61 12.89 26.71
N ARG A 145 6.88 13.20 26.45
CA ARG A 145 8.01 12.55 27.12
C ARG A 145 7.98 12.77 28.63
N ALA A 146 7.71 13.98 29.10
CA ALA A 146 7.59 14.28 30.53
C ALA A 146 6.41 13.54 31.18
N ALA A 147 5.28 13.40 30.48
CA ALA A 147 4.15 12.61 30.95
C ALA A 147 4.51 11.12 31.05
N LEU A 148 5.21 10.55 30.06
CA LEU A 148 5.67 9.16 30.08
C LEU A 148 6.71 8.91 31.20
N GLN A 149 7.55 9.90 31.49
CA GLN A 149 8.50 9.89 32.61
C GLN A 149 7.79 9.82 33.98
N GLN A 150 6.71 10.60 34.16
CA GLN A 150 5.88 10.52 35.37
C GLN A 150 5.22 9.15 35.53
N VAL A 151 4.78 8.53 34.42
CA VAL A 151 4.21 7.17 34.43
C VAL A 151 5.28 6.12 34.78
N ALA A 152 6.51 6.29 34.28
CA ALA A 152 7.61 5.39 34.61
C ALA A 152 7.95 5.42 36.12
N GLU A 153 7.94 6.61 36.72
CA GLU A 153 8.22 6.84 38.14
C GLU A 153 7.08 6.40 39.06
N THR A 154 5.83 6.68 38.70
CA THR A 154 4.66 6.36 39.52
C THR A 154 4.12 4.95 39.28
N GLY A 155 4.47 4.33 38.15
CA GLY A 155 3.97 3.02 37.72
C GLY A 155 2.47 2.98 37.44
N LEU A 156 1.80 4.12 37.49
CA LEU A 156 0.37 4.27 37.27
C LEU A 156 0.15 5.00 35.95
N LEU A 157 -0.54 4.34 35.03
CA LEU A 157 -1.13 5.02 33.88
C LEU A 157 -2.22 5.94 34.41
N ARG A 158 -1.88 7.21 34.63
CA ARG A 158 -2.89 8.24 34.87
C ARG A 158 -3.74 8.30 33.60
N ALA A 159 -4.98 7.83 33.68
CA ALA A 159 -5.98 8.06 32.64
C ALA A 159 -6.22 9.57 32.58
N SER A 160 -5.36 10.28 31.85
CA SER A 160 -5.51 11.71 31.67
C SER A 160 -6.59 11.89 30.61
N THR A 161 -7.82 12.15 31.06
CA THR A 161 -8.71 13.06 30.36
C THR A 161 -7.92 14.32 30.08
N VAL A 162 -7.37 14.44 28.87
CA VAL A 162 -6.97 15.74 28.37
C VAL A 162 -8.25 16.57 28.37
N THR A 163 -8.20 17.72 29.04
CA THR A 163 -9.25 18.72 29.31
C THR A 163 -9.98 18.62 30.66
N ALA A 164 -9.59 19.45 31.62
CA ALA A 164 -10.49 20.02 32.64
C ALA A 164 -9.82 21.19 33.42
N GLU A 165 -9.55 22.29 32.73
CA GLU A 165 -9.67 23.70 33.18
C GLU A 165 -9.20 24.56 31.99
N ASP A 166 -9.93 25.51 31.41
CA ASP A 166 -11.05 26.32 31.83
C ASP A 166 -11.74 26.84 30.54
N GLY A 167 -13.07 27.00 30.53
CA GLY A 167 -13.79 27.75 29.48
C GLY A 167 -14.54 26.96 28.39
N ALA A 168 -15.85 26.83 28.62
CA ALA A 168 -16.98 27.01 27.68
C ALA A 168 -17.06 26.30 26.31
N SER A 169 -18.28 25.82 26.05
CA SER A 169 -18.92 25.39 24.79
C SER A 169 -18.52 24.02 24.23
N GLY A 170 -19.54 23.19 24.05
CA GLY A 170 -19.44 21.76 23.84
C GLY A 170 -18.80 21.37 22.51
N GLU A 171 -18.09 20.25 22.54
CA GLU A 171 -17.91 19.33 21.44
C GLU A 171 -17.45 18.00 22.02
N GLU A 172 -17.95 16.93 21.43
CA GLU A 172 -17.91 15.56 21.92
C GLU A 172 -16.49 15.12 22.30
N GLY A 173 -16.33 14.60 23.51
CA GLY A 173 -15.07 14.06 23.98
C GLY A 173 -14.53 13.04 22.99
N SER A 174 -13.33 13.31 22.46
CA SER A 174 -12.54 12.37 21.65
C SER A 174 -12.11 11.18 22.50
N SER A 175 -13.06 10.30 22.78
CA SER A 175 -12.84 8.97 23.31
C SER A 175 -12.56 8.05 22.14
N TRP A 176 -11.53 7.21 22.27
CA TRP A 176 -11.07 6.24 21.26
C TRP A 176 -12.18 5.34 20.68
N SER A 177 -13.34 5.29 21.33
CA SER A 177 -14.57 4.66 20.85
C SER A 177 -15.10 5.22 19.52
N SER A 178 -14.81 6.48 19.16
CA SER A 178 -15.27 7.06 17.88
C SER A 178 -14.51 6.51 16.66
N PHE A 179 -13.32 5.95 16.87
CA PHE A 179 -12.48 5.35 15.82
C PHE A 179 -12.68 3.84 15.68
N LEU A 180 -13.45 3.21 16.58
CA LEU A 180 -13.78 1.79 16.49
C LEU A 180 -15.11 1.63 15.74
N PRO A 181 -15.16 0.87 14.63
CA PRO A 181 -16.42 0.53 13.98
C PRO A 181 -17.36 -0.18 14.95
N SER A 182 -18.65 0.18 14.94
CA SER A 182 -19.69 -0.23 15.90
C SER A 182 -20.08 -1.73 15.86
N TRP A 183 -19.24 -2.62 15.34
CA TRP A 183 -19.56 -4.05 15.22
C TRP A 183 -19.26 -4.85 16.49
N LEU A 184 -18.73 -4.21 17.53
CA LEU A 184 -18.64 -4.74 18.89
C LEU A 184 -19.82 -4.20 19.73
N GLY A 185 -21.03 -4.45 19.25
CA GLY A 185 -22.27 -4.29 20.00
C GLY A 185 -22.82 -5.66 20.38
N GLY A 186 -22.77 -5.97 21.67
CA GLY A 186 -23.48 -7.05 22.34
C GLY A 186 -23.96 -6.54 23.68
#